data_AF-A0A226DSE0-F1
#
_entry.id   AF-A0A226DSE0-F1
#
_cell.length_a   1.000
_cell.length_b   1.000
_cell.length_c   1.000
_cell.angle_alpha   90.00
_cell.angle_beta   90.00
_cell.angle_gamma   90.00
#
_symmetry.space_group_name_H-M   'P 1'
#
loop_
_entity.id
_entity.type
_entity.pdbx_description
1 polymer ?
#
loop_
_entity_poly.entity_id
_entity_poly.type
_entity_poly.pdbx_seq_one_letter_code
_entity_poly.pdbx_strand_id
1 'polypeptide(L)'
;MAVLLVHLELLILSSLLSLAVQPSLAYLQYGQACKATVPYNRNEDCDRSALLSCQNGFCACHTNVTDAFYHPTSKKCIILLGTRCDPNFYHTTTRGCVAGSCNQVTKICSCLPGRAASYEGLSCSKLIDETCSSDAECGYRQTLMKCVAGQCSCPNSLDNYFDRDAAICRVHTGSTCRPGGYLSCDSEAECVPVPKLDKVSWCQCNAKYPTATKQTSIRGLDSPHYGQAPCVKVVQFGEQCSSHQPNYATATRLVCDINAQLMCKNEKCICQFRTGLQWDNEKKSCVSGLLGQCFIPTYGNSTKVTYSQSNKYWQPPRKLNMIGYNF
;
A
#
# COMPACT_ATOMS: atom_id res chain seq x y z
N MET A 1 -67.65 -20.26 15.72
CA MET A 1 -66.37 -19.59 16.04
C MET A 1 -65.58 -20.27 17.15
N ALA A 2 -66.19 -20.89 18.17
CA ALA A 2 -65.45 -21.56 19.24
C ALA A 2 -64.66 -22.82 18.79
N VAL A 3 -65.11 -23.53 17.74
CA VAL A 3 -64.44 -24.77 17.29
C VAL A 3 -63.11 -24.51 16.55
N LEU A 4 -62.93 -23.33 15.96
CA LEU A 4 -61.70 -22.99 15.23
C LEU A 4 -60.53 -22.60 16.16
N LEU A 5 -60.82 -22.10 17.38
CA LEU A 5 -59.77 -21.73 18.34
C LEU A 5 -59.07 -22.96 18.94
N VAL A 6 -59.82 -24.04 19.20
CA VAL A 6 -59.26 -25.26 19.83
C VAL A 6 -58.31 -26.01 18.89
N HIS A 7 -58.55 -25.96 17.58
CA HIS A 7 -57.63 -26.58 16.60
C HIS A 7 -56.33 -25.78 16.40
N LEU A 8 -56.35 -24.46 16.58
CA LEU A 8 -55.14 -23.64 16.43
C LEU A 8 -54.18 -23.83 17.62
N GLU A 9 -54.70 -23.96 18.85
CA GLU A 9 -53.86 -24.22 20.03
C GLU A 9 -53.24 -25.62 20.01
N LEU A 10 -53.95 -26.64 19.50
CA LEU A 10 -53.38 -27.99 19.36
C LEU A 10 -52.24 -28.05 18.33
N LEU A 11 -52.32 -27.26 17.25
CA LEU A 11 -51.27 -27.19 16.22
C LEU A 11 -50.01 -26.46 16.71
N ILE A 12 -50.15 -25.49 17.61
CA ILE A 12 -49.02 -24.79 18.25
C ILE A 12 -48.32 -25.71 19.27
N LEU A 13 -49.08 -26.51 20.04
CA LEU A 13 -48.49 -27.48 20.96
C LEU A 13 -47.79 -28.65 20.25
N SER A 14 -48.31 -29.13 19.10
CA SER A 14 -47.64 -30.20 18.34
C SER A 14 -46.35 -29.75 17.65
N SER A 15 -46.26 -28.48 17.25
CA SER A 15 -45.03 -27.92 16.67
C SER A 15 -43.96 -27.63 17.72
N LEU A 16 -44.33 -27.30 18.97
CA LEU A 16 -43.38 -27.11 20.08
C LEU A 16 -42.79 -28.43 20.61
N LEU A 17 -43.53 -29.54 20.57
CA LEU A 17 -43.00 -30.86 20.96
C LEU A 17 -42.08 -31.52 19.90
N SER A 18 -42.00 -30.94 18.70
CA SER A 18 -41.14 -31.44 17.61
C SER A 18 -39.73 -30.86 17.63
N LEU A 19 -39.38 -30.01 18.61
CA LEU A 19 -38.00 -29.81 19.07
C LEU A 19 -37.55 -31.07 19.84
N ALA A 20 -37.69 -32.21 19.18
CA ALA A 20 -37.09 -33.45 19.58
C ALA A 20 -35.60 -33.18 19.74
N VAL A 21 -35.13 -33.44 20.96
CA VAL A 21 -33.74 -33.61 21.35
C VAL A 21 -33.06 -34.42 20.24
N GLN A 22 -32.44 -33.74 19.28
CA GLN A 22 -31.44 -34.39 18.46
C GLN A 22 -30.41 -34.87 19.46
N PRO A 23 -30.05 -36.17 19.49
CA PRO A 23 -28.92 -36.60 20.27
C PRO A 23 -27.75 -35.79 19.72
N SER A 24 -27.33 -34.75 20.44
CA SER A 24 -26.07 -34.10 20.17
C SER A 24 -25.07 -35.23 20.25
N LEU A 25 -24.54 -35.66 19.10
CA LEU A 25 -23.42 -36.58 19.04
C LEU A 25 -22.36 -35.95 19.93
N ALA A 26 -22.26 -36.46 21.15
CA ALA A 26 -21.43 -35.87 22.18
C ALA A 26 -20.00 -36.26 21.82
N TYR A 27 -19.38 -35.42 20.99
CA TYR A 27 -17.99 -35.61 20.62
C TYR A 27 -17.12 -35.58 21.88
N LEU A 28 -16.21 -36.54 21.96
CA LEU A 28 -15.24 -36.64 23.04
C LEU A 28 -14.26 -35.45 22.97
N GLN A 29 -14.06 -34.86 24.14
CA GLN A 29 -13.19 -33.71 24.40
C GLN A 29 -11.73 -34.16 24.60
N TYR A 30 -10.81 -33.20 24.59
CA TYR A 30 -9.39 -33.45 24.81
C TYR A 30 -9.13 -34.21 26.12
N GLY A 31 -8.30 -35.24 26.05
CA GLY A 31 -7.96 -36.12 27.17
C GLY A 31 -9.01 -37.19 27.51
N GLN A 32 -10.18 -37.19 26.87
CA GLN A 32 -11.17 -38.25 27.09
C GLN A 32 -10.75 -39.54 26.38
N ALA A 33 -11.04 -40.68 27.03
CA ALA A 33 -10.72 -41.99 26.49
C ALA A 33 -11.57 -42.28 25.26
N CYS A 34 -10.92 -42.73 24.18
CA CYS A 34 -11.54 -43.04 22.89
C CYS A 34 -11.13 -44.44 22.44
N LYS A 35 -11.96 -45.07 21.59
CA LYS A 35 -11.61 -46.36 21.01
C LYS A 35 -10.88 -46.13 19.70
N ALA A 36 -9.61 -46.53 19.64
CA ALA A 36 -8.89 -46.59 18.38
C ALA A 36 -9.49 -47.73 17.53
N THR A 37 -10.45 -47.42 16.67
CA THR A 37 -10.93 -48.38 15.67
C THR A 37 -9.83 -48.61 14.64
N VAL A 38 -9.37 -49.86 14.56
CA VAL A 38 -8.62 -50.56 13.49
C VAL A 38 -8.45 -49.76 12.18
N PRO A 39 -7.26 -49.78 11.52
CA PRO A 39 -6.60 -48.59 10.94
C PRO A 39 -7.22 -47.95 9.69
N TYR A 40 -8.46 -48.30 9.31
CA TYR A 40 -9.07 -47.82 8.07
C TYR A 40 -10.40 -47.09 8.21
N ASN A 41 -11.01 -47.02 9.41
CA ASN A 41 -12.25 -46.27 9.60
C ASN A 41 -12.12 -45.20 10.68
N ARG A 42 -11.92 -43.97 10.18
CA ARG A 42 -12.35 -42.67 10.72
C ARG A 42 -12.61 -42.64 12.23
N ASN A 43 -11.64 -42.08 12.96
CA ASN A 43 -11.78 -41.54 14.32
C ASN A 43 -13.00 -40.62 14.44
N GLU A 44 -14.17 -41.14 14.75
CA GLU A 44 -15.44 -40.40 14.84
C GLU A 44 -15.80 -40.00 16.27
N ASP A 45 -15.16 -40.61 17.27
CA ASP A 45 -15.47 -40.33 18.67
C ASP A 45 -14.95 -38.97 19.14
N CYS A 46 -13.79 -38.52 18.67
CA CYS A 46 -13.19 -37.24 19.09
C CYS A 46 -13.72 -36.04 18.29
N ASP A 47 -13.82 -34.88 18.93
CA ASP A 47 -14.27 -33.65 18.28
C ASP A 47 -13.32 -33.18 17.17
N ARG A 48 -13.70 -33.48 15.92
CA ARG A 48 -12.94 -33.05 14.74
C ARG A 48 -13.00 -31.56 14.52
N SER A 49 -14.05 -30.88 14.97
CA SER A 49 -14.14 -29.42 14.87
C SER A 49 -13.13 -28.73 15.81
N ALA A 50 -12.72 -29.43 16.87
CA ALA A 50 -11.60 -29.09 17.74
C ALA A 50 -10.24 -29.63 17.27
N LEU A 51 -10.19 -30.26 16.09
CA LEU A 51 -8.99 -30.89 15.51
C LEU A 51 -8.39 -31.98 16.41
N LEU A 52 -9.25 -32.67 17.16
CA LEU A 52 -8.87 -33.82 17.98
C LEU A 52 -8.93 -35.11 17.16
N SER A 53 -8.06 -36.05 17.53
CA SER A 53 -8.06 -37.42 16.99
C SER A 53 -7.71 -38.40 18.10
N CYS A 54 -8.21 -39.63 17.98
CA CYS A 54 -7.92 -40.66 18.95
C CYS A 54 -6.48 -41.14 18.81
N GLN A 55 -5.67 -40.96 19.85
CA GLN A 55 -4.27 -41.33 19.89
C GLN A 55 -3.98 -42.05 21.19
N ASN A 56 -3.41 -43.26 21.09
CA ASN A 56 -3.08 -44.08 22.26
C ASN A 56 -4.26 -44.27 23.22
N GLY A 57 -5.49 -44.31 22.67
CA GLY A 57 -6.72 -44.46 23.45
C GLY A 57 -7.26 -43.17 24.08
N PHE A 58 -6.72 -41.99 23.76
CA PHE A 58 -7.22 -40.70 24.23
C PHE A 58 -7.38 -39.67 23.11
N CYS A 59 -8.36 -38.78 23.22
CA CYS A 59 -8.51 -37.68 22.28
C CYS A 59 -7.39 -36.65 22.49
N ALA A 60 -6.51 -36.52 21.50
CA ALA A 60 -5.38 -35.60 21.51
C ALA A 60 -5.29 -34.81 20.20
N CYS A 61 -4.42 -33.79 20.16
CA CYS A 61 -4.19 -33.01 18.95
C CYS A 61 -3.59 -33.86 17.84
N HIS A 62 -4.10 -33.69 16.62
CA HIS A 62 -3.79 -34.56 15.50
C HIS A 62 -2.28 -34.71 15.20
N THR A 63 -1.79 -35.96 15.15
CA THR A 63 -0.37 -36.37 15.11
C THR A 63 0.39 -35.92 13.88
N ASN A 64 -0.30 -35.70 12.77
CA ASN A 64 0.35 -35.27 11.53
C ASN A 64 0.85 -33.82 11.60
N VAL A 65 0.62 -33.14 12.73
CA VAL A 65 1.15 -31.81 13.01
C VAL A 65 1.92 -31.86 14.33
N THR A 66 3.25 -31.93 14.24
CA THR A 66 4.13 -32.07 15.41
C THR A 66 4.04 -30.91 16.41
N ASP A 67 3.51 -29.77 15.96
CA ASP A 67 3.56 -28.51 16.71
C ASP A 67 2.16 -28.05 17.16
N ALA A 68 1.13 -28.90 17.00
CA ALA A 68 -0.22 -28.60 17.45
C ALA A 68 -0.36 -28.84 18.97
N PHE A 69 -0.92 -27.88 19.69
CA PHE A 69 -1.19 -28.00 21.12
C PHE A 69 -2.65 -27.61 21.42
N TYR A 70 -3.18 -28.16 22.51
CA TYR A 70 -4.56 -27.90 22.92
C TYR A 70 -4.65 -26.57 23.65
N HIS A 71 -5.45 -25.65 23.13
CA HIS A 71 -5.65 -24.34 23.74
C HIS A 71 -6.90 -24.34 24.63
N PRO A 72 -6.74 -24.18 25.96
CA PRO A 72 -7.80 -24.47 26.93
C PRO A 72 -8.97 -23.49 26.85
N THR A 73 -8.74 -22.26 26.39
CA THR A 73 -9.77 -21.21 26.28
C THR A 73 -10.64 -21.39 25.04
N SER A 74 -10.02 -21.72 23.90
CA SER A 74 -10.76 -21.94 22.65
C SER A 74 -11.31 -23.36 22.53
N LYS A 75 -10.85 -24.29 23.40
CA LYS A 75 -11.18 -25.72 23.39
C LYS A 75 -10.84 -26.41 22.08
N LYS A 76 -9.80 -25.93 21.37
CA LYS A 76 -9.35 -26.45 20.08
C LYS A 76 -7.85 -26.70 20.09
N CYS A 77 -7.40 -27.66 19.30
CA CYS A 77 -6.00 -27.77 18.95
C CYS A 77 -5.64 -26.66 17.96
N ILE A 78 -4.54 -25.97 18.22
CA ILE A 78 -4.07 -24.85 17.41
C ILE A 78 -2.59 -25.03 17.10
N ILE A 79 -2.16 -24.44 15.98
CA ILE A 79 -0.79 -24.42 15.49
C ILE A 79 -0.33 -22.95 15.55
N LEU A 80 0.83 -22.69 16.15
CA LEU A 80 1.37 -21.33 16.26
C LEU A 80 1.77 -20.77 14.89
N LEU A 81 1.84 -19.45 14.79
CA LEU A 81 2.46 -18.80 13.65
C LEU A 81 3.96 -19.15 13.61
N GLY A 82 4.48 -19.43 12.42
CA GLY A 82 5.87 -19.84 12.20
C GLY A 82 6.14 -21.34 12.33
N THR A 83 5.17 -22.14 12.80
CA THR A 83 5.31 -23.60 12.91
C THR A 83 4.72 -24.34 11.71
N ARG A 84 5.04 -25.63 11.59
CA ARG A 84 4.61 -26.44 10.44
C ARG A 84 3.12 -26.78 10.55
N CYS A 85 2.45 -26.82 9.40
CA CYS A 85 1.03 -27.13 9.28
C CYS A 85 0.77 -28.06 8.08
N ASP A 86 -0.35 -28.77 8.10
CA ASP A 86 -0.79 -29.58 6.96
C ASP A 86 -1.81 -28.80 6.11
N PRO A 87 -1.48 -28.42 4.87
CA PRO A 87 -2.41 -27.68 4.02
C PRO A 87 -3.64 -28.52 3.63
N ASN A 88 -3.59 -29.85 3.76
CA ASN A 88 -4.72 -30.74 3.49
C ASN A 88 -5.71 -30.81 4.65
N PHE A 89 -5.50 -30.07 5.73
CA PHE A 89 -6.49 -29.92 6.79
C PHE A 89 -7.61 -28.97 6.35
N TYR A 90 -8.54 -29.46 5.53
CA TYR A 90 -9.63 -28.66 4.94
C TYR A 90 -10.75 -28.29 5.92
N HIS A 91 -10.74 -28.82 7.14
CA HIS A 91 -11.87 -28.70 8.06
C HIS A 91 -12.03 -27.33 8.74
N THR A 92 -11.06 -26.41 8.59
CA THR A 92 -11.15 -25.05 9.14
C THR A 92 -10.62 -24.03 8.14
N THR A 93 -11.20 -22.82 8.16
CA THR A 93 -10.73 -21.67 7.37
C THR A 93 -9.27 -21.31 7.68
N THR A 94 -8.81 -21.56 8.90
CA THR A 94 -7.42 -21.32 9.33
C THR A 94 -6.50 -22.52 9.12
N ARG A 95 -7.03 -23.68 8.69
CA ARG A 95 -6.30 -24.96 8.53
C ARG A 95 -5.51 -25.35 9.78
N GLY A 96 -6.10 -25.10 10.96
CA GLY A 96 -5.50 -25.39 12.27
C GLY A 96 -4.53 -24.34 12.81
N CYS A 97 -4.18 -23.31 12.04
CA CYS A 97 -3.42 -22.19 12.58
C CYS A 97 -4.25 -21.40 13.61
N VAL A 98 -3.59 -20.93 14.68
CA VAL A 98 -4.21 -20.08 15.72
C VAL A 98 -4.73 -18.77 15.14
N ALA A 99 -3.99 -18.21 14.18
CA ALA A 99 -4.33 -17.04 13.39
C ALA A 99 -3.74 -17.19 11.98
N GLY A 100 -4.19 -16.35 11.05
CA GLY A 100 -3.70 -16.39 9.67
C GLY A 100 -4.12 -17.65 8.92
N SER A 101 -3.22 -18.20 8.12
CA SER A 101 -3.48 -19.37 7.27
C SER A 101 -2.25 -20.25 7.09
N CYS A 102 -2.47 -21.54 6.90
CA CYS A 102 -1.42 -22.48 6.50
C CYS A 102 -1.03 -22.25 5.04
N ASN A 103 0.23 -21.84 4.79
CA ASN A 103 0.75 -21.65 3.45
C ASN A 103 0.88 -23.00 2.72
N GLN A 104 0.30 -23.11 1.51
CA GLN A 104 0.27 -24.36 0.76
C GLN A 104 1.65 -24.86 0.31
N VAL A 105 2.57 -23.93 0.04
CA VAL A 105 3.90 -24.22 -0.50
C VAL A 105 4.88 -24.48 0.65
N THR A 106 4.96 -23.55 1.60
CA THR A 106 5.93 -23.66 2.70
C THR A 106 5.47 -24.59 3.81
N LYS A 107 4.17 -24.90 3.87
CA LYS A 107 3.55 -25.68 4.95
C LYS A 107 3.80 -25.06 6.32
N ILE A 108 3.78 -23.73 6.39
CA ILE A 108 4.00 -22.95 7.63
C ILE A 108 2.76 -22.08 7.87
N CYS A 109 2.33 -21.98 9.12
CA CYS A 109 1.31 -21.03 9.52
C CYS A 109 1.87 -19.61 9.45
N SER A 110 1.28 -18.77 8.61
CA SER A 110 1.70 -17.37 8.45
C SER A 110 0.51 -16.43 8.50
N CYS A 111 0.76 -15.20 8.91
CA CYS A 111 -0.21 -14.13 8.77
C CYS A 111 -0.50 -13.82 7.30
N LEU A 112 -1.63 -13.18 7.06
CA LEU A 112 -1.93 -12.62 5.74
C LEU A 112 -0.89 -11.56 5.36
N PRO A 113 -0.66 -11.34 4.05
CA PRO A 113 0.24 -10.28 3.59
C PRO A 113 -0.04 -8.93 4.26
N GLY A 114 1.00 -8.23 4.69
CA GLY A 114 0.91 -6.95 5.40
C GLY A 114 0.65 -7.05 6.90
N ARG A 115 0.41 -8.25 7.44
CA ARG A 115 0.31 -8.51 8.89
C ARG A 115 1.54 -9.26 9.39
N ALA A 116 1.94 -8.98 10.62
CA ALA A 116 3.06 -9.64 11.28
C ALA A 116 2.57 -10.54 12.42
N ALA A 117 3.28 -11.63 12.69
CA ALA A 117 2.99 -12.47 13.84
C ALA A 117 3.39 -11.77 15.15
N SER A 118 2.58 -11.94 16.21
CA SER A 118 2.98 -11.59 17.58
C SER A 118 4.22 -12.38 18.00
N TYR A 119 4.97 -11.89 18.99
CA TYR A 119 6.16 -12.58 19.52
C TYR A 119 5.88 -14.03 19.97
N GLU A 120 4.71 -14.25 20.57
CA GLU A 120 4.27 -15.57 21.03
C GLU A 120 3.69 -16.44 19.92
N GLY A 121 3.54 -15.90 18.70
CA GLY A 121 2.96 -16.60 17.56
C GLY A 121 1.45 -16.87 17.67
N LEU A 122 0.75 -16.25 18.62
CA LEU A 122 -0.68 -16.50 18.90
C LEU A 122 -1.63 -15.59 18.12
N SER A 123 -1.17 -14.43 17.64
CA SER A 123 -2.01 -13.49 16.91
C SER A 123 -1.27 -12.87 15.73
N CYS A 124 -2.04 -12.40 14.76
CA CYS A 124 -1.55 -11.55 13.69
C CYS A 124 -1.85 -10.10 14.03
N SER A 125 -0.91 -9.22 13.70
CA SER A 125 -1.05 -7.80 13.90
C SER A 125 -2.23 -7.26 13.08
N LYS A 126 -2.81 -6.19 13.62
CA LYS A 126 -3.85 -5.40 12.96
C LYS A 126 -3.24 -4.48 11.90
N LEU A 127 -4.03 -4.22 10.87
CA LEU A 127 -3.71 -3.29 9.80
C LEU A 127 -4.05 -1.86 10.21
N ILE A 128 -3.63 -0.89 9.40
CA ILE A 128 -4.03 0.51 9.58
C ILE A 128 -5.55 0.66 9.63
N ASP A 129 -6.02 1.59 10.46
CA ASP A 129 -7.43 1.93 10.73
C ASP A 129 -8.27 0.81 11.38
N GLU A 130 -7.70 -0.38 11.62
CA GLU A 130 -8.39 -1.41 12.38
C GLU A 130 -8.49 -1.03 13.86
N THR A 131 -9.65 -1.32 14.46
CA THR A 131 -9.90 -1.07 15.87
C THR A 131 -8.91 -1.81 16.76
N CYS A 132 -8.33 -1.17 17.76
CA CYS A 132 -7.33 -1.74 18.65
C CYS A 132 -7.60 -1.35 20.11
N SER A 133 -7.09 -2.16 21.04
CA SER A 133 -7.12 -1.82 22.48
C SER A 133 -5.74 -1.48 23.03
N SER A 134 -4.67 -1.87 22.32
CA SER A 134 -3.28 -1.64 22.75
C SER A 134 -2.32 -1.58 21.56
N ASP A 135 -1.17 -0.93 21.76
CA ASP A 135 -0.10 -0.81 20.76
C ASP A 135 0.41 -2.17 20.27
N ALA A 136 0.40 -3.19 21.13
CA ALA A 136 0.85 -4.55 20.80
C ALA A 136 0.01 -5.22 19.70
N GLU A 137 -1.21 -4.73 19.47
CA GLU A 137 -2.07 -5.21 18.38
C GLU A 137 -1.72 -4.56 17.04
N CYS A 138 -1.15 -3.35 17.05
CA CYS A 138 -0.95 -2.52 15.87
C CYS A 138 0.44 -2.71 15.27
N GLY A 139 0.54 -3.72 14.42
CA GLY A 139 1.79 -4.01 13.71
C GLY A 139 2.90 -4.59 14.59
N TYR A 140 4.00 -5.01 13.95
CA TYR A 140 5.23 -5.42 14.63
C TYR A 140 6.33 -4.37 14.44
N ARG A 141 7.47 -4.49 15.15
CA ARG A 141 8.59 -3.52 15.23
C ARG A 141 9.01 -2.84 13.93
N GLN A 142 8.75 -3.44 12.77
CA GLN A 142 9.08 -2.86 11.46
C GLN A 142 8.04 -1.85 10.98
N THR A 143 6.75 -2.08 11.25
CA THR A 143 5.65 -1.22 10.81
C THR A 143 5.50 0.04 11.66
N LEU A 144 5.90 -0.03 12.94
CA LEU A 144 5.92 1.08 13.90
C LEU A 144 4.58 1.78 14.12
N MET A 145 3.48 1.08 13.84
CA MET A 145 2.13 1.56 14.15
C MET A 145 1.88 1.52 15.67
N LYS A 146 0.90 2.30 16.10
CA LYS A 146 0.42 2.39 17.48
C LYS A 146 -1.10 2.44 17.51
N CYS A 147 -1.68 2.14 18.65
CA CYS A 147 -3.10 2.27 18.89
C CYS A 147 -3.43 3.72 19.30
N VAL A 148 -3.85 4.53 18.33
CA VAL A 148 -4.18 5.94 18.52
C VAL A 148 -5.70 6.09 18.43
N ALA A 149 -6.33 6.60 19.49
CA ALA A 149 -7.79 6.77 19.57
C ALA A 149 -8.60 5.50 19.25
N GLY A 150 -8.08 4.32 19.66
CA GLY A 150 -8.73 3.04 19.43
C GLY A 150 -8.59 2.49 18.01
N GLN A 151 -7.73 3.08 17.17
CA GLN A 151 -7.41 2.60 15.83
C GLN A 151 -5.91 2.48 15.62
N CYS A 152 -5.48 1.50 14.84
CA CYS A 152 -4.08 1.37 14.47
C CYS A 152 -3.69 2.47 13.48
N SER A 153 -2.78 3.34 13.89
CA SER A 153 -2.29 4.46 13.08
C SER A 153 -0.79 4.67 13.30
N CYS A 154 -0.18 5.55 12.52
CA CYS A 154 1.19 5.96 12.78
C CYS A 154 1.27 6.81 14.05
N PRO A 155 2.41 6.78 14.78
CA PRO A 155 2.53 7.36 16.12
C PRO A 155 2.13 8.83 16.22
N ASN A 156 2.45 9.62 15.19
CA ASN A 156 2.00 11.00 15.05
C ASN A 156 1.45 11.20 13.64
N SER A 157 0.13 11.28 13.47
CA SER A 157 -0.51 11.43 12.16
C SER A 157 -0.22 12.76 11.45
N LEU A 158 0.34 13.76 12.14
CA LEU A 158 0.76 15.03 11.52
C LEU A 158 2.16 14.93 10.90
N ASP A 159 3.05 14.20 11.57
CA ASP A 159 4.46 14.08 11.18
C ASP A 159 4.77 12.76 10.48
N ASN A 160 3.87 11.79 10.57
CA ASN A 160 4.06 10.43 10.08
C ASN A 160 2.88 9.98 9.23
N TYR A 161 3.18 9.20 8.21
CA TYR A 161 2.21 8.57 7.34
C TYR A 161 2.54 7.09 7.16
N PHE A 162 1.54 6.32 6.73
CA PHE A 162 1.74 4.91 6.43
C PHE A 162 2.04 4.70 4.94
N ASP A 163 3.26 4.27 4.64
CA ASP A 163 3.66 3.81 3.32
C ASP A 163 3.06 2.42 3.09
N ARG A 164 2.06 2.34 2.20
CA ARG A 164 1.35 1.09 1.89
C ARG A 164 2.23 0.08 1.16
N ASP A 165 3.17 0.55 0.34
CA ASP A 165 4.00 -0.32 -0.50
C ASP A 165 5.09 -0.98 0.34
N ALA A 166 5.72 -0.20 1.23
CA ALA A 166 6.69 -0.73 2.19
C ALA A 166 6.02 -1.32 3.45
N ALA A 167 4.72 -1.10 3.65
CA ALA A 167 3.95 -1.46 4.84
C ALA A 167 4.58 -0.96 6.16
N ILE A 168 5.11 0.27 6.15
CA ILE A 168 5.76 0.89 7.32
C ILE A 168 5.29 2.34 7.54
N CYS A 169 5.29 2.78 8.80
CA CYS A 169 5.17 4.20 9.11
C CYS A 169 6.46 4.94 8.76
N ARG A 170 6.34 6.03 8.01
CA ARG A 170 7.44 6.92 7.63
C ARG A 170 7.21 8.32 8.17
N VAL A 171 8.29 9.08 8.29
CA VAL A 171 8.27 10.48 8.69
C VAL A 171 8.14 11.36 7.45
N HIS A 172 7.24 12.34 7.48
CA HIS A 172 7.10 13.34 6.43
C HIS A 172 8.39 14.16 6.27
N THR A 173 8.74 14.48 5.02
CA THR A 173 9.77 15.46 4.71
C THR A 173 9.46 16.79 5.39
N GLY A 174 10.42 17.33 6.13
CA GLY A 174 10.32 18.55 6.91
C GLY A 174 9.93 18.33 8.37
N SER A 175 9.53 17.11 8.75
CA SER A 175 9.24 16.73 10.14
C SER A 175 10.50 16.26 10.88
N THR A 176 10.46 16.30 12.21
CA THR A 176 11.58 15.86 13.05
C THR A 176 11.78 14.35 12.98
N CYS A 177 13.02 13.92 12.90
CA CYS A 177 13.41 12.52 12.85
C CYS A 177 14.58 12.27 13.82
N ARG A 178 14.89 10.98 14.07
CA ARG A 178 16.04 10.58 14.89
C ARG A 178 16.98 9.72 14.04
N PRO A 179 18.26 10.11 13.86
CA PRO A 179 19.23 9.28 13.15
C PRO A 179 19.37 7.92 13.86
N GLY A 180 19.28 6.82 13.09
CA GLY A 180 19.26 5.46 13.64
C GLY A 180 18.01 5.12 14.46
N GLY A 181 16.99 5.98 14.44
CA GLY A 181 15.68 5.69 15.00
C GLY A 181 14.94 4.63 14.18
N TYR A 182 13.86 4.11 14.75
CA TYR A 182 13.06 3.09 14.07
C TYR A 182 12.28 3.66 12.88
N LEU A 183 11.75 4.88 13.01
CA LEU A 183 11.01 5.55 11.93
C LEU A 183 12.00 6.13 10.91
N SER A 184 11.86 5.74 9.65
CA SER A 184 12.63 6.26 8.53
C SER A 184 11.91 7.43 7.86
N CYS A 185 12.68 8.30 7.22
CA CYS A 185 12.15 9.28 6.28
C CYS A 185 11.62 8.59 5.01
N ASP A 186 11.03 9.38 4.12
CA ASP A 186 10.72 8.94 2.77
C ASP A 186 11.95 8.36 2.05
N SER A 187 11.75 7.53 1.02
CA SER A 187 12.87 6.90 0.30
C SER A 187 13.78 7.90 -0.43
N GLU A 188 13.27 9.10 -0.64
CA GLU A 188 13.91 10.24 -1.30
C GLU A 188 14.38 11.31 -0.30
N ALA A 189 14.21 11.04 0.99
CA ALA A 189 14.64 11.91 2.07
C ALA A 189 15.59 11.19 3.03
N GLU A 190 16.46 11.98 3.66
CA GLU A 190 17.43 11.53 4.64
C GLU A 190 17.19 12.29 5.95
N CYS A 191 17.41 11.60 7.07
CA CYS A 191 17.32 12.22 8.39
C CYS A 191 18.63 12.97 8.67
N VAL A 192 18.62 14.29 8.49
CA VAL A 192 19.83 15.12 8.60
C VAL A 192 19.82 15.98 9.86
N PRO A 193 20.99 16.17 10.52
CA PRO A 193 21.08 17.04 11.69
C PRO A 193 20.86 18.51 11.30
N VAL A 194 20.15 19.25 12.15
CA VAL A 194 19.93 20.68 11.94
C VAL A 194 21.16 21.45 12.44
N PRO A 195 21.84 22.23 11.59
CA PRO A 195 22.95 23.06 12.04
C PRO A 195 22.49 24.02 13.15
N LYS A 196 23.25 24.10 14.25
CA LYS A 196 22.99 24.95 15.43
C LYS A 196 21.97 24.43 16.45
N LEU A 197 21.34 23.27 16.22
CA LEU A 197 20.49 22.61 17.22
C LEU A 197 21.04 21.22 17.52
N ASP A 198 21.88 21.13 18.54
CA ASP A 198 22.42 19.85 18.97
C ASP A 198 21.26 18.90 19.34
N LYS A 199 21.27 17.71 18.73
CA LYS A 199 20.29 16.61 18.92
C LYS A 199 18.95 16.74 18.17
N VAL A 200 18.76 17.75 17.32
CA VAL A 200 17.57 17.81 16.45
C VAL A 200 17.94 17.42 15.03
N SER A 201 17.17 16.50 14.45
CA SER A 201 17.27 16.14 13.04
C SER A 201 15.90 16.24 12.40
N TRP A 202 15.88 16.45 11.09
CA TRP A 202 14.66 16.51 10.29
C TRP A 202 14.80 15.70 9.01
N CYS A 203 13.68 15.25 8.46
CA CYS A 203 13.71 14.59 7.16
C CYS A 203 13.89 15.64 6.07
N GLN A 204 15.04 15.63 5.40
CA GLN A 204 15.34 16.53 4.31
C GLN A 204 15.52 15.72 3.03
N CYS A 205 14.99 16.22 1.91
CA CYS A 205 15.18 15.53 0.66
C CYS A 205 16.66 15.39 0.29
N ASN A 206 17.04 14.23 -0.24
CA ASN A 206 18.42 13.94 -0.57
C ASN A 206 18.90 14.74 -1.80
N ALA A 207 20.20 14.71 -2.07
CA ALA A 207 20.79 15.49 -3.18
C ALA A 207 20.25 15.14 -4.58
N LYS A 208 19.66 13.94 -4.76
CA LYS A 208 19.04 13.52 -6.03
C LYS A 208 17.64 14.10 -6.22
N TYR A 209 16.99 14.50 -5.13
CA TYR A 209 15.62 15.01 -5.12
C TYR A 209 15.55 16.30 -4.32
N PRO A 210 15.97 17.47 -4.84
CA PRO A 210 15.90 18.70 -4.07
C PRO A 210 14.48 19.01 -3.57
N THR A 211 14.36 19.77 -2.48
CA THR A 211 13.06 20.28 -2.02
C THR A 211 12.52 21.26 -3.06
N ALA A 212 11.20 21.23 -3.32
CA ALA A 212 10.56 22.23 -4.18
C ALA A 212 10.80 23.65 -3.62
N THR A 213 11.69 24.42 -4.25
CA THR A 213 11.88 25.84 -3.91
C THR A 213 10.84 26.70 -4.62
N LYS A 214 10.61 27.94 -4.16
CA LYS A 214 9.73 28.94 -4.82
C LYS A 214 10.00 29.09 -6.33
N GLN A 215 11.23 28.82 -6.78
CA GLN A 215 11.60 28.81 -8.19
C GLN A 215 10.83 27.76 -9.01
N THR A 216 10.47 26.61 -8.42
CA THR A 216 9.66 25.59 -9.11
C THR A 216 8.22 26.03 -9.39
N SER A 217 7.79 27.20 -8.89
CA SER A 217 6.59 27.97 -9.30
C SER A 217 5.39 27.10 -9.71
N ILE A 218 5.00 26.18 -8.83
CA ILE A 218 3.72 25.48 -8.96
C ILE A 218 2.73 26.26 -8.09
N ARG A 219 1.80 26.97 -8.73
CA ARG A 219 0.71 27.67 -8.02
C ARG A 219 0.00 26.68 -7.09
N GLY A 220 -0.04 26.98 -5.80
CA GLY A 220 -0.71 26.16 -4.77
C GLY A 220 0.20 25.40 -3.80
N LEU A 221 1.54 25.50 -3.94
CA LEU A 221 2.52 24.88 -3.02
C LEU A 221 3.21 25.85 -2.05
N ASP A 222 2.92 27.15 -2.15
CA ASP A 222 3.35 28.18 -1.19
C ASP A 222 2.53 28.10 0.11
N SER A 223 2.43 26.91 0.70
CA SER A 223 1.90 26.79 2.06
C SER A 223 3.00 27.25 3.03
N PRO A 224 2.72 28.13 4.00
CA PRO A 224 3.70 28.63 4.97
C PRO A 224 4.26 27.52 5.88
N HIS A 225 3.75 26.30 5.79
CA HIS A 225 4.30 25.12 6.42
C HIS A 225 5.40 24.52 5.55
N TYR A 226 6.62 25.04 5.70
CA TYR A 226 7.86 24.46 5.16
C TYR A 226 8.05 22.95 5.49
N GLY A 227 7.26 22.40 6.41
CA GLY A 227 7.33 21.02 6.90
C GLY A 227 6.64 19.94 6.06
N GLN A 228 6.13 20.23 4.85
CA GLN A 228 5.47 19.22 3.99
C GLN A 228 5.79 19.36 2.49
N ALA A 229 6.84 20.11 2.12
CA ALA A 229 7.20 20.24 0.70
C ALA A 229 7.68 18.88 0.16
N PRO A 230 7.03 18.32 -0.88
CA PRO A 230 7.43 17.02 -1.43
C PRO A 230 8.81 17.12 -2.06
N CYS A 231 9.55 16.02 -2.02
CA CYS A 231 10.80 15.90 -2.74
C CYS A 231 10.52 15.90 -4.25
N VAL A 232 11.28 16.70 -5.00
CA VAL A 232 11.08 16.83 -6.45
C VAL A 232 12.25 16.20 -7.19
N LYS A 233 11.94 15.41 -8.22
CA LYS A 233 12.93 14.99 -9.21
C LYS A 233 12.88 15.97 -10.37
N VAL A 234 13.99 16.66 -10.63
CA VAL A 234 14.10 17.48 -11.83
C VAL A 234 14.37 16.56 -13.01
N VAL A 235 13.45 16.56 -13.98
CA VAL A 235 13.50 15.73 -15.19
C VAL A 235 13.81 16.58 -16.43
N GLN A 236 14.48 15.96 -17.39
CA GLN A 236 15.03 16.56 -18.60
C GLN A 236 14.02 16.57 -19.75
N PHE A 237 14.38 17.23 -20.86
CA PHE A 237 13.54 17.30 -22.05
C PHE A 237 13.13 15.90 -22.55
N GLY A 238 11.83 15.74 -22.85
CA GLY A 238 11.23 14.50 -23.34
C GLY A 238 10.92 13.45 -22.26
N GLU A 239 11.44 13.62 -21.04
CA GLU A 239 11.16 12.72 -19.91
C GLU A 239 9.75 12.93 -19.35
N GLN A 240 9.27 11.92 -18.62
CA GLN A 240 7.96 11.95 -18.00
C GLN A 240 7.90 12.92 -16.82
N CYS A 241 6.82 13.68 -16.73
CA CYS A 241 6.57 14.64 -15.66
C CYS A 241 5.13 14.52 -15.13
N SER A 242 4.93 14.95 -13.87
CA SER A 242 3.63 14.88 -13.20
C SER A 242 2.89 16.22 -13.31
N SER A 243 1.94 16.31 -14.24
CA SER A 243 1.10 17.52 -14.42
C SER A 243 0.06 17.68 -13.31
N HIS A 244 -0.42 16.57 -12.74
CA HIS A 244 -1.39 16.56 -11.64
C HIS A 244 -0.69 16.56 -10.27
N GLN A 245 -1.29 17.26 -9.30
CA GLN A 245 -0.95 17.08 -7.89
C GLN A 245 -1.23 15.61 -7.55
N PRO A 246 -0.22 14.82 -7.11
CA PRO A 246 -0.52 13.51 -6.58
C PRO A 246 -1.44 13.70 -5.36
N ASN A 247 -2.57 13.00 -5.33
CA ASN A 247 -3.48 12.94 -4.18
C ASN A 247 -2.85 12.24 -2.96
N TYR A 248 -1.55 11.95 -3.01
CA TYR A 248 -0.83 11.19 -2.00
C TYR A 248 0.42 11.97 -1.60
N ALA A 249 0.58 12.18 -0.29
CA ALA A 249 1.63 12.99 0.34
C ALA A 249 3.06 12.43 0.22
N THR A 250 3.27 11.42 -0.64
CA THR A 250 4.41 10.50 -0.60
C THR A 250 5.03 10.22 -1.97
N ALA A 251 4.41 10.70 -3.06
CA ALA A 251 4.96 10.48 -4.39
C ALA A 251 5.98 11.59 -4.71
N THR A 252 7.24 11.20 -4.90
CA THR A 252 8.25 12.07 -5.52
C THR A 252 7.69 12.71 -6.76
N ARG A 253 7.68 14.04 -6.79
CA ARG A 253 7.08 14.76 -7.90
C ARG A 253 8.10 14.95 -9.00
N LEU A 254 7.78 14.44 -10.19
CA LEU A 254 8.60 14.64 -11.39
C LEU A 254 8.30 16.03 -11.96
N VAL A 255 9.24 16.96 -11.83
CA VAL A 255 9.12 18.35 -12.30
C VAL A 255 10.12 18.63 -13.41
N CYS A 256 9.70 19.37 -14.43
CA CYS A 256 10.61 19.74 -15.51
C CYS A 256 11.65 20.77 -15.07
N ASP A 257 12.85 20.69 -15.64
CA ASP A 257 13.91 21.67 -15.39
C ASP A 257 13.52 23.07 -15.88
N ILE A 258 13.11 23.91 -14.94
CA ILE A 258 12.74 25.30 -15.17
C ILE A 258 13.92 26.17 -15.61
N ASN A 259 15.16 25.85 -15.20
CA ASN A 259 16.36 26.59 -15.61
C ASN A 259 16.65 26.34 -17.08
N ALA A 260 16.28 25.14 -17.56
CA ALA A 260 16.28 24.78 -18.97
C ALA A 260 15.04 25.31 -19.74
N GLN A 261 14.18 26.12 -19.10
CA GLN A 261 12.90 26.64 -19.63
C GLN A 261 11.93 25.55 -20.11
N LEU A 262 11.92 24.40 -19.42
CA LEU A 262 10.99 23.31 -19.69
C LEU A 262 9.69 23.48 -18.89
N MET A 263 8.59 22.99 -19.46
CA MET A 263 7.30 22.88 -18.81
C MET A 263 6.70 21.49 -19.04
N CYS A 264 5.91 21.02 -18.07
CA CYS A 264 5.22 19.75 -18.20
C CYS A 264 3.96 19.90 -19.06
N LYS A 265 3.91 19.22 -20.20
CA LYS A 265 2.73 19.17 -21.08
C LYS A 265 2.52 17.77 -21.59
N ASN A 266 1.29 17.26 -21.49
CA ASN A 266 0.95 15.88 -21.87
C ASN A 266 1.91 14.87 -21.21
N GLU A 267 2.16 15.07 -19.91
CA GLU A 267 3.06 14.23 -19.09
C GLU A 267 4.51 14.17 -19.58
N LYS A 268 4.94 15.12 -20.43
CA LYS A 268 6.33 15.23 -20.89
C LYS A 268 6.91 16.62 -20.68
N CYS A 269 8.20 16.69 -20.41
CA CYS A 269 8.93 17.95 -20.36
C CYS A 269 9.25 18.46 -21.75
N ILE A 270 8.71 19.64 -22.08
CA ILE A 270 8.90 20.30 -23.37
C ILE A 270 9.25 21.76 -23.17
N CYS A 271 9.78 22.43 -24.20
CA CYS A 271 10.06 23.85 -24.13
C CYS A 271 8.80 24.69 -23.89
N GLN A 272 8.92 25.71 -23.05
CA GLN A 272 7.80 26.58 -22.69
C GLN A 272 7.20 27.25 -23.94
N PHE A 273 5.86 27.30 -24.00
CA PHE A 273 5.10 27.72 -25.18
C PHE A 273 5.23 29.20 -25.60
N ARG A 274 6.08 30.00 -24.94
CA ARG A 274 6.29 31.40 -25.34
C ARG A 274 7.20 31.45 -26.57
N THR A 275 6.56 31.23 -27.73
CA THR A 275 6.97 31.52 -29.12
C THR A 275 8.43 31.20 -29.49
N GLY A 276 8.62 30.07 -30.18
CA GLY A 276 9.84 29.80 -30.96
C GLY A 276 11.02 29.20 -30.18
N LEU A 277 10.81 28.79 -28.93
CA LEU A 277 11.82 28.06 -28.16
C LEU A 277 11.95 26.63 -28.69
N GLN A 278 13.19 26.21 -28.98
CA GLN A 278 13.53 24.83 -29.34
C GLN A 278 14.58 24.29 -28.38
N TRP A 279 14.57 22.97 -28.17
CA TRP A 279 15.54 22.31 -27.31
C TRP A 279 16.91 22.28 -28.00
N ASP A 280 17.91 22.87 -27.34
CA ASP A 280 19.30 22.81 -27.75
C ASP A 280 19.99 21.67 -26.99
N ASN A 281 20.40 20.62 -27.72
CA ASN A 281 21.03 19.44 -27.15
C ASN A 281 22.43 19.70 -26.57
N GLU A 282 23.13 20.73 -27.05
CA GLU A 282 24.46 21.11 -26.57
C GLU A 282 24.34 21.97 -25.30
N LYS A 283 23.45 22.96 -25.32
CA LYS A 283 23.22 23.86 -24.17
C LYS A 283 22.32 23.28 -23.10
N LYS A 284 21.71 22.10 -23.34
CA LYS A 284 20.75 21.45 -22.45
C LYS A 284 19.66 22.40 -21.95
N SER A 285 19.18 23.27 -22.84
CA SER A 285 18.19 24.29 -22.52
C SER A 285 17.37 24.66 -23.74
N CYS A 286 16.18 25.21 -23.52
CA CYS A 286 15.37 25.77 -24.59
C CYS A 286 15.89 27.15 -24.98
N VAL A 287 16.18 27.33 -26.26
CA VAL A 287 16.70 28.58 -26.81
C VAL A 287 15.74 29.13 -27.84
N SER A 288 15.61 30.46 -27.91
CA SER A 288 14.90 31.10 -29.01
C SER A 288 15.68 30.83 -30.29
N GLY A 289 15.03 30.21 -31.28
CA GLY A 289 15.62 30.10 -32.61
C GLY A 289 16.13 31.46 -33.04
N LEU A 290 17.41 31.56 -33.41
CA LEU A 290 18.01 32.79 -33.92
C LEU A 290 17.08 33.35 -35.01
N LEU A 291 16.64 34.60 -34.82
CA LEU A 291 15.82 35.38 -35.75
C LEU A 291 16.34 35.18 -37.18
N GLY A 292 15.67 34.30 -37.95
CA GLY A 292 16.09 33.96 -39.31
C GLY A 292 15.84 32.51 -39.73
N GLN A 293 15.74 31.56 -38.80
CA GLN A 293 15.39 30.18 -39.15
C GLN A 293 13.89 29.91 -38.91
N CYS A 294 13.09 30.07 -39.96
CA CYS A 294 11.71 29.59 -39.98
C CYS A 294 11.72 28.06 -40.12
N PHE A 295 11.44 27.34 -39.03
CA PHE A 295 11.18 25.91 -39.09
C PHE A 295 9.69 25.68 -39.35
N ILE A 296 9.36 25.23 -40.56
CA ILE A 296 8.00 24.79 -40.89
C ILE A 296 7.86 23.34 -40.42
N PRO A 297 6.97 23.03 -39.45
CA PRO A 297 6.69 21.65 -39.10
C PRO A 297 6.00 20.98 -40.30
N THR A 298 6.69 20.05 -40.95
CA THR A 298 6.07 19.14 -41.92
C THR A 298 5.45 17.97 -41.17
N TYR A 299 4.13 17.93 -41.10
CA TYR A 299 3.39 16.78 -40.58
C TYR A 299 3.39 15.66 -41.63
N GLY A 300 4.36 14.75 -41.53
CA GLY A 300 4.29 13.45 -42.19
C GLY A 300 3.44 12.48 -41.36
N ASN A 301 2.77 11.52 -41.99
CA ASN A 301 1.90 10.49 -41.39
C ASN A 301 2.59 9.51 -40.41
N SER A 302 3.76 9.85 -39.86
CA SER A 302 4.45 9.07 -38.83
C SER A 302 4.63 9.91 -37.58
N THR A 303 4.52 9.29 -36.40
CA THR A 303 4.69 9.88 -35.06
C THR A 303 6.07 10.51 -34.78
N LYS A 304 6.91 10.69 -35.79
CA LYS A 304 8.19 11.40 -35.73
C LYS A 304 8.07 12.77 -36.40
N VAL A 305 8.21 13.82 -35.61
CA VAL A 305 8.43 15.17 -36.12
C VAL A 305 9.89 15.24 -36.61
N THR A 306 10.08 15.39 -37.91
CA THR A 306 11.38 15.70 -38.52
C THR A 306 11.46 17.18 -38.87
N TYR A 307 12.59 17.81 -38.52
CA TYR A 307 12.87 19.21 -38.85
C TYR A 307 13.88 19.25 -39.98
N SER A 308 13.54 19.87 -41.11
CA SER A 308 14.51 20.21 -42.15
C SER A 308 14.99 21.64 -41.94
N GLN A 309 16.31 21.84 -41.90
CA GLN A 309 16.89 23.17 -41.94
C GLN A 309 16.80 23.69 -43.38
N SER A 310 16.06 24.79 -43.57
CA SER A 310 16.02 25.53 -44.83
C SER A 310 16.79 26.83 -44.65
N ASN A 311 17.98 26.93 -45.27
CA ASN A 311 18.80 28.16 -45.32
C ASN A 311 18.30 29.19 -46.35
N LYS A 312 17.03 29.15 -46.75
CA LYS A 312 16.49 30.15 -47.68
C LYS A 312 16.17 31.44 -46.94
N TYR A 313 17.08 32.41 -47.08
CA TYR A 313 16.83 33.81 -46.75
C TYR A 313 15.56 34.30 -47.43
N TRP A 314 14.64 34.87 -46.65
CA TRP A 314 13.45 35.54 -47.15
C TRP A 314 13.89 36.83 -47.85
N GLN A 315 13.89 36.85 -49.19
CA GLN A 315 14.03 38.11 -49.92
C GLN A 315 12.69 38.85 -49.87
N PRO A 316 12.65 40.11 -49.41
CA PRO A 316 11.43 40.90 -49.47
C PRO A 316 11.01 41.09 -50.94
N PRO A 317 9.70 41.09 -51.24
CA PRO A 317 9.22 41.29 -52.60
C PRO A 317 9.72 42.63 -53.15
N ARG A 318 10.28 42.60 -54.36
CA ARG A 318 10.66 43.80 -55.12
C ARG A 318 9.43 44.69 -55.27
N LYS A 319 9.62 45.99 -55.00
CA LYS A 319 8.63 47.07 -55.13
C LYS A 319 7.68 46.83 -56.30
N LEU A 320 6.38 46.71 -56.00
CA LEU A 320 5.32 46.87 -56.99
C LEU A 320 5.32 48.32 -57.48
N ASN A 321 5.44 48.51 -58.79
CA ASN A 321 5.24 49.80 -59.43
C ASN A 321 3.81 50.29 -59.15
N MET A 322 3.68 51.47 -58.53
CA MET A 322 2.42 52.18 -58.47
C MET A 322 2.08 52.68 -59.88
N ILE A 323 0.99 52.18 -60.45
CA ILE A 323 0.31 52.78 -61.59
C ILE A 323 -0.47 53.97 -61.03
N GLY A 324 -0.13 55.19 -61.48
CA GLY A 324 -0.86 56.40 -61.14
C GLY A 324 -2.22 56.43 -61.80
N TYR A 325 -3.25 56.76 -61.02
CA TYR A 325 -4.54 57.23 -61.53
C TYR A 325 -4.55 58.76 -61.41
N ASN A 326 -4.74 59.44 -62.55
CA ASN A 326 -5.07 60.85 -62.62
C ASN A 326 -6.51 61.06 -62.14
N PHE A 327 -6.69 62.01 -61.22
CA PHE A 327 -7.89 62.81 -61.04
C PHE A 327 -7.47 64.28 -61.06
#